data_AF-A0A533X780-F1
#
_entry.id   AF-A0A533X780-F1
#
_cell.length_a   1.000
_cell.length_b   1.000
_cell.length_c   1.000
_cell.angle_alpha   90.00
_cell.angle_beta   90.00
_cell.angle_gamma   90.00
#
_symmetry.space_group_name_H-M   'P 1'
#
loop_
_entity.id
_entity.type
_entity.pdbx_description
1 polymer ?
#
loop_
_entity_poly.entity_id
_entity_poly.type
_entity_poly.pdbx_seq_one_letter_code
_entity_poly.pdbx_strand_id
1 'polypeptide(L)' 'METKKKLISDAGVRTDGRRWNELRPIRMEVGQLKNADGSAYIEFGKNKI' A
#
# COMPACT_ATOMS: atom_id res chain seq x y z
N MET A 1 27.83 -14.93 -1.19
CA MET A 1 28.05 -13.61 -1.83
C MET A 1 26.76 -12.83 -1.75
N GLU A 2 26.75 -11.78 -0.93
CA GLU A 2 25.57 -10.93 -0.74
C GLU A 2 25.42 -10.02 -1.96
N THR A 3 24.50 -10.37 -2.86
CA THR A 3 24.21 -9.55 -4.03
C THR A 3 23.40 -8.34 -3.57
N LYS A 4 23.98 -7.13 -3.65
CA LYS A 4 23.25 -5.88 -3.39
C LYS A 4 22.02 -5.82 -4.30
N LYS A 5 20.84 -5.99 -3.71
CA LYS A 5 19.56 -5.95 -4.43
C LYS A 5 19.24 -4.51 -4.84
N LYS A 6 19.01 -4.30 -6.14
CA LYS A 6 18.60 -3.01 -6.69
C LYS A 6 17.13 -2.74 -6.29
N LEU A 7 16.89 -1.66 -5.55
CA LEU A 7 15.56 -1.28 -5.05
C LEU A 7 14.77 -0.37 -6.01
N ILE A 8 15.49 0.33 -6.89
CA ILE A 8 14.95 1.24 -7.89
C ILE A 8 15.67 0.95 -9.21
N SER A 9 14.92 0.71 -10.27
CA SER A 9 15.45 0.48 -11.62
C SER A 9 16.06 1.75 -12.23
N ASP A 10 16.85 1.63 -13.28
CA ASP A 10 17.41 2.80 -14.00
C ASP A 10 16.31 3.67 -14.63
N ALA A 11 15.11 3.12 -14.82
CA ALA A 11 13.92 3.83 -15.27
C ALA A 11 13.16 4.56 -14.13
N GLY A 12 13.68 4.53 -12.89
CA GLY A 12 13.08 5.16 -11.71
C GLY A 12 11.87 4.42 -11.14
N VAL A 13 11.74 3.12 -11.41
CA VAL A 13 10.63 2.28 -10.95
C VAL A 13 11.06 1.45 -9.73
N ARG A 14 10.25 1.46 -8.67
CA ARG A 14 10.50 0.68 -7.44
C ARG A 14 10.24 -0.81 -7.66
N THR A 15 10.65 -1.61 -6.69
CA THR A 15 10.47 -3.08 -6.67
C THR A 15 9.03 -3.57 -6.85
N ASP A 16 8.04 -2.73 -6.58
CA ASP A 16 6.61 -3.03 -6.70
C ASP A 16 5.95 -2.42 -7.94
N GLY A 17 6.74 -1.93 -8.90
CA GLY A 17 6.27 -1.39 -10.17
C GLY A 17 5.85 0.07 -10.13
N ARG A 18 5.90 0.74 -8.97
CA ARG A 18 5.46 2.14 -8.82
C ARG A 18 6.61 3.14 -8.95
N ARG A 19 6.31 4.34 -9.43
CA ARG A 19 7.21 5.52 -9.36
C ARG A 19 7.25 6.12 -7.96
N TRP A 20 8.18 7.06 -7.76
CA TRP A 20 8.38 7.74 -6.47
C TRP A 20 7.15 8.56 -6.01
N ASN A 21 6.37 9.07 -6.96
CA ASN A 21 5.19 9.89 -6.74
C ASN A 21 3.85 9.12 -6.82
N GLU A 22 3.89 7.79 -6.88
CA GLU A 22 2.70 6.95 -6.97
C GLU A 22 2.36 6.31 -5.62
N LEU A 23 1.12 6.52 -5.18
CA LEU A 23 0.56 5.89 -3.97
C LEU A 23 0.30 4.39 -4.20
N ARG A 24 0.20 3.62 -3.11
CA ARG A 24 -0.32 2.24 -3.20
C ARG A 24 -1.83 2.32 -3.47
N PRO A 25 -2.46 1.26 -4.02
CA PRO A 25 -3.93 1.19 -4.09
C PRO A 25 -4.55 1.43 -2.70
N ILE A 26 -5.55 2.30 -2.62
CA ILE A 26 -6.28 2.62 -1.39
C ILE A 26 -7.74 2.24 -1.58
N ARG A 27 -8.31 1.49 -0.62
CA ARG A 27 -9.76 1.24 -0.49
C ARG A 27 -10.17 1.57 0.93
N MET A 28 -11.32 2.19 1.10
CA MET A 28 -11.88 2.51 2.41
C MET A 28 -13.38 2.26 2.42
N GLU A 29 -13.87 1.67 3.50
CA GLU A 29 -15.29 1.48 3.77
C GLU A 29 -15.58 1.96 5.19
N VAL A 30 -16.63 2.77 5.36
CA VAL A 30 -17.05 3.32 6.66
C VAL A 30 -18.30 2.61 7.16
N GLY A 31 -18.47 2.53 8.49
CA GLY A 31 -19.64 1.92 9.12
C GLY A 31 -19.70 0.40 9.02
N GLN A 32 -18.55 -0.28 8.93
CA GLN A 32 -18.47 -1.74 8.77
C GLN A 32 -19.05 -2.49 9.98
N LEU A 33 -18.77 -2.01 11.19
CA LEU A 33 -19.24 -2.61 12.43
C LEU A 33 -20.57 -2.01 12.86
N LYS A 34 -21.61 -2.86 12.92
CA LYS A 34 -22.97 -2.47 13.35
C LYS A 34 -23.06 -2.05 14.81
N ASN A 35 -22.12 -2.51 15.64
CA ASN A 35 -22.15 -2.31 17.09
C ASN A 35 -21.22 -1.19 17.57
N ALA A 36 -20.56 -0.47 16.66
CA ALA A 36 -19.65 0.62 17.01
C ALA A 36 -20.24 1.95 16.55
N ASP A 37 -20.08 3.01 17.35
CA ASP A 37 -20.51 4.36 17.00
C ASP A 37 -19.77 4.90 15.76
N GLY A 38 -18.54 4.44 15.54
CA GLY A 38 -17.75 4.71 14.35
C GLY A 38 -16.85 3.51 14.04
N SER A 39 -16.81 3.13 12.77
CA SER A 39 -15.93 2.07 12.28
C SER A 39 -15.50 2.34 10.85
N ALA A 40 -14.33 1.84 10.49
CA ALA A 40 -13.82 1.89 9.13
C ALA A 40 -12.96 0.66 8.85
N TYR A 41 -12.99 0.21 7.60
CA TYR A 41 -12.06 -0.77 7.04
C TYR A 41 -11.21 -0.08 5.98
N ILE A 42 -9.89 -0.19 6.08
CA ILE A 42 -8.94 0.50 5.22
C ILE A 42 -7.96 -0.52 4.63
N GLU A 43 -7.86 -0.56 3.30
CA GLU A 43 -6.81 -1.25 2.60
C GLU A 43 -5.82 -0.24 1.99
N PHE A 44 -4.52 -0.40 2.29
CA PHE A 44 -3.47 0.39 1.66
C PHE A 44 -2.36 -0.50 1.11
N GLY A 45 -2.46 -0.84 -0.17
CA GLY A 45 -1.70 -1.92 -0.79
C GLY A 45 -2.05 -3.26 -0.17
N LYS A 46 -1.12 -3.86 0.56
CA LYS A 46 -1.33 -5.15 1.26
C LYS A 46 -1.71 -4.98 2.74
N ASN A 47 -1.70 -3.75 3.25
CA ASN A 47 -2.12 -3.48 4.63
C ASN A 47 -3.65 -3.49 4.70
N LYS A 48 -4.20 -4.09 5.75
CA LYS A 48 -5.64 -4.15 6.06
C LYS A 48 -5.83 -3.75 7.52
N ILE A 49 -6.64 -2.74 7.77
CA ILE A 49 -6.88 -2.11 9.07
C ILE A 49 -8.38 -2.01 9.29
#